data_AF-A0AAW0XDD2-F1
#
_entry.id   AF-A0AAW0XDD2-F1
#
_cell.length_a   1.000
_cell.length_b   1.000
_cell.length_c   1.000
_cell.angle_alpha   90.00
_cell.angle_beta   90.00
_cell.angle_gamma   90.00
#
_symmetry.space_group_name_H-M   'P 1'
#
loop_
_entity.id
_entity.type
_entity.pdbx_description
1 polymer ?
#
loop_
_entity_poly.entity_id
_entity_poly.type
_entity_poly.pdbx_seq_one_letter_code
_entity_poly.pdbx_strand_id
1 'polypeptide(L)'
;ILDIDVTYDGTWHTRGHHSNIGIGVIIDALTKLVIDYQVLCKFCNICSYRKSCWNKKIISDAKCEELVEGHKPQCHKNCSGTSAKMESEAAVMMWQRSLENKLRYKTIV
;
A
#
# COMPACT_ATOMS: atom_id res chain seq x y z
N ILE A 1 24.08 9.03 6.27
CA ILE A 1 23.12 8.73 5.18
C ILE A 1 23.96 8.41 3.96
N LEU A 2 23.76 7.26 3.33
CA LEU A 2 24.45 6.83 2.12
C LEU A 2 23.57 7.16 0.91
N ASP A 3 24.10 7.92 -0.05
CA ASP A 3 23.43 8.15 -1.33
C ASP A 3 23.62 6.92 -2.23
N ILE A 4 22.54 6.42 -2.82
CA ILE A 4 22.56 5.26 -3.72
C ILE A 4 21.73 5.51 -4.97
N ASP A 5 22.11 4.84 -6.06
CA ASP A 5 21.34 4.76 -7.29
C ASP A 5 20.43 3.54 -7.23
N VAL A 6 19.18 3.71 -7.62
CA VAL A 6 18.16 2.66 -7.52
C VAL A 6 17.39 2.54 -8.82
N THR A 7 16.79 1.37 -9.05
CA THR A 7 15.67 1.21 -9.97
C THR A 7 14.41 0.98 -9.15
N TYR A 8 13.26 1.35 -9.72
CA TYR A 8 11.96 1.18 -9.08
C TYR A 8 11.00 0.55 -10.08
N ASP A 9 10.25 -0.45 -9.62
CA ASP A 9 9.18 -1.06 -10.41
C ASP A 9 8.03 -1.47 -9.50
N GLY A 10 6.84 -1.58 -10.10
CA GLY A 10 5.61 -1.97 -9.44
C GLY A 10 4.96 -3.15 -10.15
N THR A 11 4.35 -4.05 -9.38
CA THR A 11 3.50 -5.09 -9.96
C THR A 11 2.21 -5.26 -9.19
N TRP A 12 1.22 -5.85 -9.85
CA TRP A 12 -0.11 -6.10 -9.31
C TRP A 12 -0.37 -7.59 -9.22
N HIS A 13 -1.19 -8.00 -8.26
CA HIS A 13 -1.56 -9.40 -8.10
C HIS A 13 -2.36 -9.94 -9.30
N THR A 14 -3.10 -9.07 -9.99
CA THR A 14 -3.90 -9.43 -11.17
C THR A 14 -3.62 -8.46 -12.31
N ARG A 15 -3.68 -8.94 -13.56
CA ARG A 15 -3.54 -8.09 -14.75
C ARG A 15 -4.69 -7.09 -14.84
N GLY A 16 -4.38 -5.93 -15.43
CA GLY A 16 -5.30 -4.82 -15.60
C GLY A 16 -5.42 -3.94 -14.36
N HIS A 17 -5.75 -2.66 -14.55
CA HIS A 17 -5.85 -1.65 -13.48
C HIS A 17 -7.06 -1.84 -12.55
N HIS A 18 -7.43 -3.09 -12.24
CA HIS A 18 -8.49 -3.45 -11.30
C HIS A 18 -7.98 -4.15 -10.05
N SER A 19 -6.69 -4.49 -9.97
CA SER A 19 -6.15 -5.26 -8.84
C SER A 19 -6.37 -4.58 -7.50
N ASN A 20 -6.64 -5.40 -6.48
CA ASN A 20 -6.81 -4.95 -5.10
C ASN A 20 -5.49 -4.86 -4.34
N ILE A 21 -4.45 -5.52 -4.85
CA ILE A 21 -3.14 -5.64 -4.21
C ILE A 21 -2.08 -5.28 -5.24
N GLY A 22 -1.20 -4.37 -4.85
CA GLY A 22 0.00 -3.99 -5.59
C GLY A 22 1.23 -4.04 -4.68
N ILE A 23 2.39 -4.18 -5.28
CA ILE A 23 3.68 -4.08 -4.59
C ILE A 23 4.59 -3.16 -5.40
N GLY A 24 5.23 -2.20 -4.74
CA GLY A 24 6.35 -1.45 -5.28
C GLY A 24 7.65 -1.97 -4.69
N VAL A 25 8.72 -1.97 -5.48
CA VAL A 25 10.03 -2.51 -5.09
C VAL A 25 11.13 -1.53 -5.45
N ILE A 26 12.05 -1.28 -4.51
CA ILE A 26 13.30 -0.57 -4.74
C ILE A 26 14.42 -1.59 -4.88
N ILE A 27 15.18 -1.47 -5.97
CA ILE A 27 16.30 -2.35 -6.28
C ILE A 27 17.56 -1.49 -6.34
N ASP A 28 18.62 -1.89 -5.64
CA ASP A 28 19.90 -1.21 -5.76
C ASP A 28 20.49 -1.42 -7.16
N ALA A 29 20.85 -0.31 -7.82
CA ALA A 29 21.37 -0.35 -9.18
C ALA A 29 22.73 -1.08 -9.26
N LEU A 30 23.52 -1.10 -8.18
CA LEU A 30 24.83 -1.77 -8.15
C LEU A 30 24.70 -3.28 -7.88
N THR A 31 24.14 -3.65 -6.73
CA THR A 31 24.07 -5.05 -6.29
C THR A 31 22.95 -5.84 -6.95
N LYS A 32 21.98 -5.15 -7.56
CA LYS A 32 20.74 -5.73 -8.11
C LYS A 32 19.87 -6.44 -7.07
N LEU A 33 20.10 -6.15 -5.78
CA LEU A 33 19.30 -6.68 -4.69
C LEU A 33 18.10 -5.79 -4.40
N VAL A 34 17.01 -6.42 -3.98
CA VAL A 34 15.85 -5.71 -3.42
C VAL A 34 16.24 -5.17 -2.04
N ILE A 35 16.16 -3.86 -1.88
CA ILE A 35 16.53 -3.18 -0.64
C ILE A 35 15.33 -2.60 0.11
N ASP A 36 14.20 -2.42 -0.57
CA ASP A 36 12.95 -1.99 0.05
C ASP A 36 11.73 -2.44 -0.78
N TYR A 37 10.58 -2.62 -0.14
CA TYR A 37 9.32 -2.95 -0.80
C TYR A 37 8.10 -2.43 -0.03
N GLN A 38 7.06 -2.00 -0.74
CA GLN A 38 5.81 -1.56 -0.14
C GLN A 38 4.64 -2.32 -0.76
N VAL A 39 3.91 -3.07 0.08
CA VAL A 39 2.65 -3.72 -0.30
C VAL A 39 1.51 -2.75 -0.07
N LEU A 40 0.71 -2.50 -1.09
CA LEU A 40 -0.51 -1.71 -1.01
C LEU A 40 -1.73 -2.58 -1.27
N CYS A 41 -2.77 -2.36 -0.49
CA CYS A 41 -4.04 -3.03 -0.60
C CYS A 41 -5.19 -2.03 -0.44
N LYS A 42 -6.12 -2.03 -1.41
CA LYS A 42 -7.33 -1.18 -1.37
C LYS A 42 -8.57 -1.91 -0.83
N PHE A 43 -8.42 -3.20 -0.49
CA PHE A 43 -9.52 -4.07 -0.11
C PHE A 43 -9.35 -4.67 1.28
N CYS A 44 -10.46 -4.75 2.03
CA CYS A 44 -10.53 -5.55 3.24
C CYS A 44 -11.88 -6.26 3.26
N ASN A 45 -11.87 -7.58 3.42
CA ASN A 45 -13.07 -8.42 3.45
C ASN A 45 -14.01 -8.02 4.61
N ILE A 46 -13.45 -7.77 5.80
CA ILE A 46 -14.23 -7.37 6.99
C ILE A 46 -14.88 -6.01 6.77
N CYS A 47 -14.13 -5.02 6.26
CA CYS A 47 -14.68 -3.70 5.92
C CYS A 47 -15.78 -3.82 4.86
N SER A 48 -15.57 -4.62 3.82
CA SER A 48 -16.55 -4.84 2.75
C SER A 48 -17.83 -5.49 3.28
N TYR A 49 -17.70 -6.51 4.13
CA TYR A 49 -18.83 -7.17 4.76
C TYR A 49 -19.64 -6.23 5.65
N ARG A 50 -18.97 -5.47 6.52
CA ARG A 50 -19.63 -4.51 7.41
C ARG A 50 -20.34 -3.40 6.66
N LYS A 51 -19.71 -2.87 5.60
CA LYS A 51 -20.35 -1.91 4.69
C LYS A 51 -21.59 -2.49 4.04
N SER A 52 -21.58 -3.78 3.67
CA SER A 52 -22.76 -4.48 3.14
C SER A 52 -23.88 -4.60 4.19
N CYS A 53 -23.56 -4.97 5.44
CA CYS A 53 -24.54 -5.01 6.54
C CYS A 53 -25.16 -3.64 6.81
N TRP A 54 -24.33 -2.59 6.81
CA TRP A 54 -24.77 -1.21 6.99
C TRP A 54 -25.70 -0.75 5.85
N ASN A 55 -25.29 -0.95 4.59
CA ASN A 55 -26.13 -0.62 3.42
C ASN A 55 -27.49 -1.34 3.43
N LYS A 56 -27.54 -2.55 3.98
CA LYS A 56 -28.78 -3.35 4.14
C LYS A 56 -29.56 -3.00 5.41
N LYS A 57 -29.13 -1.99 6.18
CA LYS A 57 -29.71 -1.58 7.48
C LYS A 57 -29.81 -2.72 8.51
N ILE A 58 -28.90 -3.69 8.42
CA ILE A 58 -28.79 -4.80 9.39
C ILE A 58 -28.16 -4.30 10.70
N ILE A 59 -27.26 -3.31 10.60
CA ILE A 59 -26.62 -2.65 11.74
C ILE A 59 -26.91 -1.15 11.68
N SER A 60 -27.00 -0.50 12.84
CA SER A 60 -27.15 0.96 12.97
C SER A 60 -25.86 1.70 12.63
N ASP A 61 -25.96 3.02 12.40
CA ASP A 61 -24.81 3.90 12.15
C ASP A 61 -23.81 3.85 13.30
N ALA A 62 -24.28 3.99 14.55
CA ALA A 62 -23.43 3.91 15.75
C ALA A 62 -22.69 2.57 15.85
N LYS A 63 -23.35 1.45 15.48
CA LYS A 63 -22.70 0.14 15.49
C LYS A 63 -21.68 0.00 14.36
N CYS A 64 -21.93 0.61 13.21
CA CYS A 64 -21.00 0.64 12.09
C CYS A 64 -19.69 1.35 12.49
N GLU A 65 -19.79 2.52 13.12
CA GLU A 65 -18.63 3.30 13.58
C GLU A 65 -17.78 2.54 14.61
N GLU A 66 -18.43 1.97 15.64
CA GLU A 66 -17.75 1.15 16.67
C GLU A 66 -16.97 -0.01 16.03
N LEU A 67 -17.60 -0.70 15.07
CA LEU A 67 -16.97 -1.79 14.37
C LEU A 67 -15.76 -1.30 13.56
N VAL A 68 -15.91 -0.23 12.77
CA VAL A 68 -14.83 0.33 11.94
C VAL A 68 -13.61 0.68 12.79
N GLU A 69 -13.80 1.41 13.89
CA GLU A 69 -12.70 1.78 14.77
C GLU A 69 -12.06 0.56 15.45
N GLY A 70 -12.87 -0.40 15.91
CA GLY A 70 -12.36 -1.64 16.51
C GLY A 70 -11.56 -2.53 15.53
N HIS A 71 -11.78 -2.42 14.22
CA HIS A 71 -11.05 -3.20 13.21
C HIS A 71 -9.84 -2.48 12.62
N LYS A 72 -9.76 -1.15 12.76
CA LYS A 72 -8.65 -0.34 12.24
C LYS A 72 -7.25 -0.92 12.52
N PRO A 73 -6.94 -1.48 13.71
CA PRO A 73 -5.63 -2.08 13.99
C PRO A 73 -5.31 -3.35 13.18
N GLN A 74 -6.33 -4.05 12.67
CA GLN A 74 -6.22 -5.31 11.92
C GLN A 74 -6.59 -5.14 10.44
N CYS A 75 -6.79 -3.90 9.99
CA CYS A 75 -7.22 -3.61 8.64
C CYS A 75 -6.03 -3.67 7.69
N HIS A 76 -6.07 -4.59 6.74
CA HIS A 76 -5.04 -4.69 5.70
C HIS A 76 -5.20 -3.65 4.58
N LYS A 77 -6.30 -2.89 4.56
CA LYS A 77 -6.50 -1.82 3.59
C LYS A 77 -5.67 -0.60 4.00
N ASN A 78 -4.58 -0.36 3.28
CA ASN A 78 -3.66 0.75 3.52
C ASN A 78 -3.58 1.76 2.35
N CYS A 79 -4.29 1.50 1.24
CA CYS A 79 -4.38 2.40 0.10
C CYS A 79 -5.85 2.78 -0.15
N SER A 80 -6.09 4.07 -0.39
CA SER A 80 -7.41 4.61 -0.76
C SER A 80 -7.54 4.93 -2.25
N GLY A 81 -6.42 4.94 -2.98
CA GLY A 81 -6.34 5.24 -4.40
C GLY A 81 -6.80 4.12 -5.33
N THR A 82 -6.78 4.43 -6.64
CA THR A 82 -6.99 3.45 -7.72
C THR A 82 -5.78 2.54 -7.84
N SER A 83 -5.96 1.37 -8.46
CA SER A 83 -4.86 0.41 -8.74
C SER A 83 -3.70 1.07 -9.50
N ALA A 84 -4.01 1.95 -10.47
CA ALA A 84 -3.01 2.70 -11.21
C ALA A 84 -2.21 3.70 -10.36
N LYS A 85 -2.76 4.17 -9.23
CA LYS A 85 -2.08 5.10 -8.32
C LYS A 85 -1.20 4.39 -7.28
N MET A 86 -1.44 3.10 -7.04
CA MET A 86 -0.69 2.31 -6.06
C MET A 86 0.81 2.34 -6.31
N GLU A 87 1.24 2.33 -7.57
CA GLU A 87 2.66 2.41 -7.92
C GLU A 87 3.27 3.72 -7.39
N SER A 88 2.75 4.87 -7.83
CA SER A 88 3.22 6.17 -7.33
C SER A 88 3.11 6.34 -5.80
N GLU A 89 2.06 5.80 -5.18
CA GLU A 89 1.86 5.87 -3.73
C GLU A 89 2.88 5.01 -2.97
N ALA A 90 3.20 3.82 -3.49
CA ALA A 90 4.24 2.96 -2.93
C ALA A 90 5.62 3.61 -3.05
N ALA A 91 5.92 4.26 -4.18
CA ALA A 91 7.16 5.01 -4.36
C ALA A 91 7.28 6.12 -3.29
N VAL A 92 6.26 6.96 -3.13
CA VAL A 92 6.30 8.04 -2.12
C VAL A 92 6.60 7.51 -0.72
N MET A 93 5.93 6.42 -0.30
CA MET A 93 6.17 5.81 1.02
C MET A 93 7.61 5.31 1.19
N MET A 94 8.15 4.64 0.16
CA MET A 94 9.52 4.10 0.21
C MET A 94 10.58 5.20 0.20
N TRP A 95 10.39 6.25 -0.60
CA TRP A 95 11.29 7.41 -0.60
C TRP A 95 11.27 8.18 0.72
N GLN A 96 10.11 8.30 1.36
CA GLN A 96 10.00 8.97 2.66
C GLN A 96 10.75 8.20 3.76
N ARG A 97 10.59 6.87 3.82
CA ARG A 97 11.24 6.06 4.86
C ARG A 97 12.70 5.71 4.55
N SER A 98 13.20 5.96 3.34
CA SER A 98 14.58 5.61 2.98
C SER A 98 15.59 6.19 3.98
N LEU A 99 15.32 7.41 4.45
CA LEU A 99 16.17 8.14 5.40
C LEU A 99 16.23 7.45 6.77
N GLU A 100 15.15 6.77 7.18
CA GLU A 100 15.11 5.94 8.40
C GLU A 100 16.04 4.74 8.26
N ASN A 101 16.13 4.18 7.05
CA ASN A 101 17.07 3.11 6.69
C ASN A 101 18.50 3.61 6.44
N LYS A 102 18.80 4.88 6.73
CA LYS A 102 20.09 5.55 6.48
C LYS A 102 20.52 5.58 5.01
N LEU A 103 19.57 5.39 4.09
CA LEU A 103 19.77 5.43 2.64
C LEU A 103 19.07 6.67 2.04
N ARG A 104 19.67 7.27 1.03
CA ARG A 104 19.01 8.29 0.21
C ARG A 104 19.00 7.81 -1.23
N TYR A 105 17.81 7.53 -1.72
CA TYR A 105 17.58 7.19 -3.12
C TYR A 105 17.76 8.46 -3.96
N LYS A 106 18.93 8.60 -4.58
CA LYS A 106 19.36 9.84 -5.22
C LYS A 106 19.02 9.87 -6.70
N THR A 107 19.28 8.77 -7.39
CA THR A 107 19.09 8.64 -8.84
C THR A 107 18.20 7.44 -9.11
N ILE A 108 17.24 7.62 -10.02
CA ILE A 108 16.51 6.50 -10.63
C ILE A 108 17.17 6.23 -11.98
N VAL A 109 17.60 4.98 -12.18
CA VAL A 109 18.28 4.52 -13.42
C VAL A 109 17.32 3.72 -14.30
#